data_AF-A0A7W2PG87-F1
#
_entry.id   AF-A0A7W2PG87-F1
#
_cell.length_a   1.000
_cell.length_b   1.000
_cell.length_c   1.000
_cell.angle_alpha   90.00
_cell.angle_beta   90.00
_cell.angle_gamma   90.00
#
_symmetry.space_group_name_H-M   'P 1'
#
loop_
_entity.id
_entity.type
_entity.pdbx_description
1 polymer ?
#
loop_
_entity_poly.entity_id
_entity_poly.type
_entity_poly.pdbx_seq_one_letter_code
_entity_poly.pdbx_strand_id
1 'polypeptide(L)'
;MKFCKLFLSPLIIFYHLTLSLSLIVLSTLILSTTVHAKQEVKENTITPIVGQPANNQDEWRTVAIENMVLLSLPYGEVVIELAPQFSPRHVEQFMRLTQAGHYDGNKFYRVIDGFVAQAGPEEDSSLDSSVPLLALEGEWPTNKNWQFTLVQNKDLFAEQTGFKDGFALAHNPSEDTAWLTHCPGIIAMARGNDANSGSSHFYITNGQAPRYLDRIMSIFGRVIYGMNHVQAITRTATVEGEAEVASADYTLIVSMQMMADVPAEKQIHLAVKNTESKLFATKLTERIKRDDAFFFKKPPAVLDVCQTPVLTRLLAQ
;
A
#
# COMPACT_ATOMS: atom_id res chain seq x y z
N MET A 1 -30.44 -0.66 -23.33
CA MET A 1 -30.61 -0.04 -24.67
C MET A 1 -29.73 -0.77 -25.66
N LYS A 2 -30.31 -1.25 -26.77
CA LYS A 2 -29.63 -2.02 -27.83
C LYS A 2 -29.03 -1.06 -28.87
N PHE A 3 -27.75 -1.24 -29.23
CA PHE A 3 -27.14 -0.73 -30.47
C PHE A 3 -26.33 -1.90 -31.07
N CYS A 4 -26.87 -2.61 -32.07
CA CYS A 4 -26.80 -2.36 -33.52
C CYS A 4 -25.37 -2.57 -34.10
N LYS A 5 -25.13 -3.80 -34.58
CA LYS A 5 -24.03 -4.23 -35.44
C LYS A 5 -24.18 -3.61 -36.84
N LEU A 6 -23.10 -3.10 -37.43
CA LEU A 6 -22.94 -3.07 -38.88
C LEU A 6 -21.48 -3.28 -39.30
N PHE A 7 -21.32 -4.14 -40.30
CA PHE A 7 -20.11 -4.56 -40.99
C PHE A 7 -19.41 -3.41 -41.75
N LEU A 8 -18.09 -3.48 -41.92
CA LEU A 8 -17.42 -3.71 -43.22
C LEU A 8 -15.87 -3.70 -43.07
N SER A 9 -15.22 -4.77 -43.52
CA SER A 9 -13.81 -4.77 -43.95
C SER A 9 -13.72 -4.37 -45.43
N PRO A 10 -12.53 -3.96 -45.93
CA PRO A 10 -11.84 -4.88 -46.84
C PRO A 10 -10.32 -4.93 -46.70
N LEU A 11 -9.78 -6.08 -47.10
CA LEU A 11 -8.39 -6.40 -47.42
C LEU A 11 -7.74 -5.39 -48.37
N ILE A 12 -6.47 -5.05 -48.13
CA ILE A 12 -5.49 -4.71 -49.17
C ILE A 12 -4.16 -5.42 -48.86
N ILE A 13 -3.68 -6.18 -49.84
CA ILE A 13 -2.42 -6.95 -49.86
C ILE A 13 -1.44 -6.26 -50.84
N PHE A 14 -0.14 -6.50 -50.62
CA PHE A 14 1.04 -6.27 -51.47
C PHE A 14 1.69 -4.87 -51.35
N TYR A 15 3.01 -4.69 -51.21
CA TYR A 15 4.14 -5.34 -51.90
C TYR A 15 5.43 -5.30 -51.05
N HIS A 16 6.26 -6.35 -51.21
CA HIS A 16 7.67 -6.40 -50.77
C HIS A 16 8.55 -5.40 -51.55
N LEU A 17 9.46 -4.71 -50.85
CA LEU A 17 10.68 -4.17 -51.45
C LEU A 17 11.87 -4.35 -50.50
N THR A 18 12.65 -5.39 -50.76
CA THR A 18 13.96 -5.64 -50.16
C THR A 18 15.00 -4.77 -50.88
N LEU A 19 15.70 -3.90 -50.14
CA LEU A 19 16.91 -3.24 -50.64
C LEU A 19 18.08 -3.59 -49.70
N SER A 20 18.85 -4.58 -50.12
CA SER A 20 20.16 -4.92 -49.56
C SER A 20 21.17 -3.87 -50.02
N LEU A 21 21.77 -3.13 -49.08
CA LEU A 21 22.94 -2.30 -49.36
C LEU A 21 24.09 -2.75 -48.46
N SER A 22 24.98 -3.52 -49.05
CA SER A 22 26.28 -3.94 -48.51
C SER A 22 27.19 -2.70 -48.45
N LEU A 23 27.57 -2.27 -47.25
CA LEU A 23 28.62 -1.27 -47.07
C LEU A 23 29.86 -1.92 -46.46
N ILE A 24 30.96 -1.78 -47.20
CA ILE A 24 32.31 -2.25 -46.92
C ILE A 24 32.84 -1.58 -45.65
N VAL A 25 33.16 -2.38 -44.62
CA VAL A 25 33.86 -1.90 -43.42
C VAL A 25 35.36 -1.88 -43.72
N LEU A 26 35.90 -0.68 -43.93
CA LEU A 26 37.34 -0.46 -44.05
C LEU A 26 37.94 -0.36 -42.63
N SER A 27 38.74 -1.36 -42.28
CA SER A 27 39.47 -1.46 -41.02
C SER A 27 40.60 -0.43 -40.94
N THR A 28 40.47 0.57 -40.06
CA THR A 28 41.60 1.39 -39.60
C THR A 28 41.85 1.12 -38.12
N LEU A 29 42.97 0.46 -37.85
CA LEU A 29 43.48 0.11 -36.53
C LEU A 29 44.05 1.38 -35.87
N ILE A 30 43.33 1.98 -34.94
CA ILE A 30 43.87 3.04 -34.06
C ILE A 30 44.26 2.37 -32.74
N LEU A 31 45.57 2.31 -32.49
CA LEU A 31 46.15 1.81 -31.26
C LEU A 31 46.03 2.90 -30.17
N SER A 32 44.93 2.91 -29.43
CA SER A 32 44.79 3.75 -28.24
C SER A 32 45.41 3.02 -27.03
N THR A 33 46.54 3.54 -26.56
CA THR A 33 47.16 3.14 -25.29
C THR A 33 46.27 3.57 -24.12
N THR A 34 45.47 2.65 -23.59
CA THR A 34 44.79 2.89 -22.31
C THR A 34 45.82 2.80 -21.17
N VAL A 35 46.25 3.95 -20.68
CA VAL A 35 46.92 4.08 -19.38
C VAL A 35 45.94 3.60 -18.31
N HIS A 36 46.19 2.40 -17.75
CA HIS A 36 45.51 1.92 -16.55
C HIS A 36 46.04 2.72 -15.35
N ALA A 37 45.38 3.82 -15.01
CA ALA A 37 45.52 4.42 -13.69
C ALA A 37 44.77 3.53 -12.69
N LYS A 38 45.53 2.72 -11.96
CA LYS A 38 45.05 1.89 -10.85
C LYS A 38 44.67 2.84 -9.69
N GLN A 39 43.40 3.22 -9.58
CA GLN A 39 42.89 3.94 -8.42
C GLN A 39 42.72 2.94 -7.27
N GLU A 40 43.63 2.98 -6.30
CA GLU A 40 43.43 2.37 -4.98
C GLU A 40 42.27 3.09 -4.27
N VAL A 41 41.14 2.39 -4.12
CA VAL A 41 40.10 2.80 -3.20
C VAL A 41 40.62 2.53 -1.79
N LYS A 42 40.96 3.59 -1.05
CA LYS A 42 41.16 3.50 0.40
C LYS A 42 39.82 3.18 1.05
N GLU A 43 39.67 1.94 1.47
CA GLU A 43 38.60 1.48 2.34
C GLU A 43 38.74 2.18 3.70
N ASN A 44 38.08 3.32 3.86
CA ASN A 44 37.90 3.94 5.17
C ASN A 44 36.94 3.05 5.96
N THR A 45 37.52 2.20 6.79
CA THR A 45 36.83 1.38 7.78
C THR A 45 35.98 2.28 8.67
N ILE A 46 34.65 2.23 8.48
CA ILE A 46 33.71 2.84 9.41
C ILE A 46 33.76 2.01 10.69
N THR A 47 34.45 2.52 11.71
CA THR A 47 34.37 1.99 13.06
C THR A 47 32.92 2.08 13.54
N PRO A 48 32.30 0.98 14.01
CA PRO A 48 31.00 1.06 14.62
C PRO A 48 31.16 1.85 15.92
N ILE A 49 30.50 3.00 15.99
CA ILE A 49 30.30 3.74 17.23
C ILE A 49 29.45 2.85 18.12
N VAL A 50 30.09 2.15 19.06
CA VAL A 50 29.40 1.37 20.09
C VAL A 50 28.73 2.37 21.04
N GLY A 51 27.53 2.80 20.66
CA GLY A 51 26.55 3.29 21.61
C GLY A 51 26.00 2.09 22.38
N GLN A 52 26.03 2.15 23.71
CA GLN A 52 25.42 1.16 24.58
C GLN A 52 23.96 0.89 24.17
N PRO A 53 23.45 -0.35 24.29
CA PRO A 53 22.10 -0.68 23.86
C PRO A 53 21.11 0.02 24.78
N ALA A 54 20.47 1.08 24.27
CA ALA A 54 19.20 1.51 24.80
C ALA A 54 18.24 0.31 24.69
N ASN A 55 17.49 0.02 25.75
CA ASN A 55 16.54 -1.08 25.81
C ASN A 55 15.65 -1.10 24.54
N ASN A 56 15.91 -2.07 23.64
CA ASN A 56 15.36 -2.13 22.29
C ASN A 56 13.88 -2.54 22.24
N GLN A 57 13.25 -2.74 23.40
CA GLN A 57 11.84 -3.13 23.52
C GLN A 57 10.88 -2.00 23.16
N ASP A 58 11.28 -0.73 23.28
CA ASP A 58 10.41 0.42 22.95
C ASP A 58 10.46 0.83 21.47
N GLU A 59 11.40 0.30 20.66
CA GLU A 59 11.53 0.69 19.25
C GLU A 59 10.54 -0.06 18.33
N TRP A 60 10.10 -1.25 18.73
CA TRP A 60 9.28 -2.14 17.92
C TRP A 60 8.05 -2.58 18.70
N ARG A 61 6.88 -2.47 18.07
CA ARG A 61 5.62 -3.01 18.58
C ARG A 61 5.35 -4.33 17.87
N THR A 62 5.30 -5.42 18.62
CA THR A 62 4.81 -6.70 18.08
C THR A 62 3.34 -6.54 17.69
N VAL A 63 2.99 -6.98 16.49
CA VAL A 63 1.59 -6.98 16.03
C VAL A 63 0.95 -8.27 16.51
N ALA A 64 -0.20 -8.13 17.16
CA ALA A 64 -0.93 -9.27 17.71
C ALA A 64 -1.55 -10.10 16.57
N ILE A 65 -1.41 -11.43 16.63
CA ILE A 65 -1.86 -12.33 15.54
C ILE A 65 -3.37 -12.32 15.35
N GLU A 66 -4.13 -12.01 16.40
CA GLU A 66 -5.57 -11.81 16.37
C GLU A 66 -5.99 -10.59 15.52
N ASN A 67 -5.09 -9.63 15.33
CA ASN A 67 -5.31 -8.44 14.50
C ASN A 67 -4.60 -8.55 13.15
N MET A 68 -4.12 -9.72 12.76
CA MET A 68 -3.48 -9.94 11.47
C MET A 68 -4.32 -10.83 10.57
N VAL A 69 -4.35 -10.48 9.28
CA VAL A 69 -4.95 -11.30 8.21
C VAL A 69 -3.88 -11.68 7.21
N LEU A 70 -3.80 -12.96 6.90
CA LEU A 70 -2.99 -13.52 5.82
C LEU A 70 -3.85 -13.58 4.56
N LEU A 71 -3.49 -12.78 3.56
CA LEU A 71 -4.05 -12.81 2.21
C LEU A 71 -3.07 -13.54 1.30
N SER A 72 -3.49 -14.70 0.79
CA SER A 72 -2.73 -15.48 -0.19
C SER A 72 -3.13 -15.09 -1.61
N LEU A 73 -2.17 -14.63 -2.39
CA LEU A 73 -2.29 -14.36 -3.82
C LEU A 73 -1.55 -15.46 -4.61
N PRO A 74 -1.80 -15.64 -5.92
CA PRO A 74 -1.18 -16.70 -6.72
C PRO A 74 0.35 -16.68 -6.74
N TYR A 75 0.96 -15.55 -6.40
CA TYR A 75 2.40 -15.28 -6.49
C TYR A 75 3.00 -14.78 -5.17
N GLY A 76 2.29 -14.89 -4.05
CA GLY A 76 2.84 -14.56 -2.73
C GLY A 76 1.82 -14.18 -1.67
N GLU A 77 2.32 -13.88 -0.48
CA GLU A 77 1.53 -13.63 0.72
C GLU A 77 1.56 -12.15 1.09
N VAL A 78 0.43 -11.64 1.54
CA VAL A 78 0.24 -10.27 2.04
C VAL A 78 -0.26 -10.38 3.47
N VAL A 79 0.38 -9.68 4.41
CA VAL A 79 -0.13 -9.58 5.80
C VAL A 79 -0.69 -8.20 6.03
N ILE A 80 -1.94 -8.16 6.50
CA ILE A 80 -2.71 -6.96 6.83
C ILE A 80 -2.81 -6.88 8.36
N GLU A 81 -2.46 -5.73 8.93
CA GLU A 81 -2.77 -5.36 10.32
C GLU A 81 -4.12 -4.64 10.35
N LEU A 82 -5.08 -5.16 11.10
CA LEU A 82 -6.39 -4.57 11.34
C LEU A 82 -6.31 -3.49 12.43
N ALA A 83 -7.22 -2.53 12.38
CA ALA A 83 -7.19 -1.32 13.21
C ALA A 83 -8.47 -1.14 14.06
N PRO A 84 -8.79 -2.07 14.99
CA PRO A 84 -10.04 -2.06 15.75
C PRO A 84 -10.20 -0.81 16.63
N GLN A 85 -9.10 -0.14 16.98
CA GLN A 85 -9.13 1.11 17.74
C GLN A 85 -9.64 2.32 16.95
N PHE A 86 -9.73 2.23 15.62
CA PHE A 86 -10.21 3.32 14.75
C PHE A 86 -11.54 2.97 14.06
N SER A 87 -11.69 1.73 13.60
CA SER A 87 -12.89 1.27 12.86
C SER A 87 -13.39 -0.07 13.39
N PRO A 88 -13.87 -0.12 14.66
CA PRO A 88 -14.16 -1.38 15.35
C PRO A 88 -15.22 -2.23 14.64
N ARG A 89 -16.29 -1.63 14.10
CA ARG A 89 -17.37 -2.39 13.46
C ARG A 89 -16.94 -2.98 12.13
N HIS A 90 -16.15 -2.24 11.35
CA HIS A 90 -15.58 -2.75 10.11
C HIS A 90 -14.58 -3.88 10.37
N VAL A 91 -13.73 -3.74 11.39
CA VAL A 91 -12.80 -4.79 11.78
C VAL A 91 -13.55 -6.05 12.23
N GLU A 92 -14.54 -5.92 13.12
CA GLU A 92 -15.35 -7.05 13.59
C GLU A 92 -16.03 -7.80 12.42
N GLN A 93 -16.67 -7.07 11.51
CA GLN A 93 -17.29 -7.68 10.33
C GLN A 93 -16.24 -8.35 9.42
N PHE A 94 -15.14 -7.68 9.13
CA PHE A 94 -14.10 -8.21 8.25
C PHE A 94 -13.47 -9.48 8.83
N MET A 95 -13.21 -9.52 10.13
CA MET A 95 -12.73 -10.70 10.84
C MET A 95 -13.74 -11.85 10.72
N ARG A 96 -15.02 -11.60 11.03
CA ARG A 96 -16.09 -12.61 10.94
C ARG A 96 -16.20 -13.19 9.53
N LEU A 97 -16.16 -12.34 8.50
CA LEU A 97 -16.24 -12.77 7.10
C LEU A 97 -15.00 -13.57 6.68
N THR A 98 -13.81 -13.13 7.10
CA THR A 98 -12.55 -13.85 6.87
C THR A 98 -12.59 -15.24 7.50
N GLN A 99 -13.01 -15.36 8.75
CA GLN A 99 -13.15 -16.65 9.44
C GLN A 99 -14.18 -17.58 8.80
N ALA A 100 -15.20 -17.01 8.15
CA ALA A 100 -16.21 -17.77 7.41
C ALA A 100 -15.76 -18.17 5.99
N GLY A 101 -14.53 -17.85 5.58
CA GLY A 101 -14.02 -18.12 4.22
C GLY A 101 -14.72 -17.27 3.14
N HIS A 102 -15.36 -16.16 3.52
CA HIS A 102 -16.18 -15.34 2.61
C HIS A 102 -15.40 -14.77 1.43
N TYR A 103 -14.08 -14.59 1.59
CA TYR A 103 -13.19 -14.00 0.59
C TYR A 103 -12.46 -15.01 -0.27
N ASP A 104 -12.52 -16.30 0.05
CA ASP A 104 -11.77 -17.34 -0.65
C ASP A 104 -12.30 -17.52 -2.07
N GLY A 105 -11.41 -17.46 -3.06
CA GLY A 105 -11.75 -17.57 -4.48
C GLY A 105 -12.34 -16.31 -5.11
N ASN A 106 -12.60 -15.25 -4.32
CA ASN A 106 -13.01 -13.96 -4.86
C ASN A 106 -11.90 -13.31 -5.71
N LYS A 107 -12.24 -12.26 -6.45
CA LYS A 107 -11.32 -11.59 -7.38
C LYS A 107 -11.11 -10.13 -7.01
N PHE A 108 -9.92 -9.63 -7.33
CA PHE A 108 -9.70 -8.20 -7.47
C PHE A 108 -10.30 -7.73 -8.79
N TYR A 109 -11.60 -7.41 -8.78
CA TYR A 109 -12.37 -7.14 -9.99
C TYR A 109 -12.19 -5.70 -10.52
N ARG A 110 -11.83 -4.75 -9.65
CA ARG A 110 -11.62 -3.34 -10.01
C ARG A 110 -10.25 -2.87 -9.53
N VAL A 111 -9.30 -2.81 -10.45
CA VAL A 111 -7.91 -2.47 -10.15
C VAL A 111 -7.47 -1.35 -11.08
N ILE A 112 -7.26 -0.17 -10.49
CA ILE A 112 -6.78 1.02 -11.19
C ILE A 112 -5.34 1.25 -10.77
N ASP A 113 -4.44 1.39 -11.74
CA ASP A 113 -3.03 1.65 -11.47
C ASP A 113 -2.85 2.98 -10.71
N GLY A 114 -1.99 2.98 -9.70
CA GLY A 114 -1.70 4.18 -8.94
C GLY A 114 -2.82 4.63 -7.98
N PHE A 115 -3.92 3.86 -7.84
CA PHE A 115 -5.09 4.22 -7.04
C PHE A 115 -5.45 3.09 -6.06
N VAL A 116 -6.32 2.16 -6.46
CA VAL A 116 -6.80 1.07 -5.59
C VAL A 116 -6.92 -0.26 -6.32
N ALA A 117 -6.73 -1.34 -5.57
CA ALA A 117 -7.10 -2.70 -5.95
C ALA A 117 -8.30 -3.13 -5.09
N GLN A 118 -9.47 -3.22 -5.71
CA GLN A 118 -10.75 -3.50 -5.05
C GLN A 118 -11.20 -4.94 -5.30
N ALA A 119 -11.66 -5.60 -4.25
CA ALA A 119 -12.09 -6.99 -4.21
C ALA A 119 -13.34 -7.19 -3.35
N GLY A 120 -13.94 -8.37 -3.47
CA GLY A 120 -15.19 -8.74 -2.82
C GLY A 120 -15.88 -9.87 -3.58
N PRO A 121 -17.02 -10.35 -3.06
CA PRO A 121 -17.87 -11.30 -3.79
C PRO A 121 -18.40 -10.67 -5.10
N GLU A 122 -18.98 -11.51 -5.95
CA GLU A 122 -19.73 -11.02 -7.11
C GLU A 122 -20.93 -10.19 -6.62
N GLU A 123 -21.11 -9.00 -7.21
CA GLU A 123 -22.20 -8.07 -6.86
C GLU A 123 -23.56 -8.76 -7.03
N ASP A 124 -24.48 -8.52 -6.10
CA ASP A 124 -25.82 -9.13 -6.04
C ASP A 124 -25.83 -10.67 -5.83
N SER A 125 -24.67 -11.31 -5.63
CA SER A 125 -24.61 -12.72 -5.26
C SER A 125 -25.17 -12.94 -3.85
N SER A 126 -25.57 -14.18 -3.54
CA SER A 126 -26.02 -14.52 -2.18
C SER A 126 -24.95 -14.26 -1.11
N LEU A 127 -23.66 -14.36 -1.48
CA LEU A 127 -22.55 -14.00 -0.59
C LEU A 127 -22.60 -12.50 -0.30
N ASP A 128 -22.67 -11.65 -1.33
CA ASP A 128 -22.76 -10.19 -1.17
C ASP A 128 -24.01 -9.76 -0.38
N SER A 129 -25.20 -10.14 -0.84
CA SER A 129 -26.47 -9.68 -0.29
C SER A 129 -26.75 -10.15 1.14
N SER A 130 -26.01 -11.15 1.63
CA SER A 130 -26.17 -11.70 2.99
C SER A 130 -25.45 -10.89 4.08
N VAL A 131 -24.54 -9.99 3.68
CA VAL A 131 -23.71 -9.23 4.63
C VAL A 131 -24.42 -7.93 5.01
N PRO A 132 -24.58 -7.64 6.32
CA PRO A 132 -25.25 -6.42 6.74
C PRO A 132 -24.41 -5.19 6.38
N LEU A 133 -25.13 -4.10 6.07
CA LEU A 133 -24.53 -2.80 5.85
C LEU A 133 -24.02 -2.20 7.17
N LEU A 134 -22.92 -1.46 7.10
CA LEU A 134 -22.30 -0.78 8.21
C LEU A 134 -22.42 0.74 8.07
N ALA A 135 -22.68 1.41 9.19
CA ALA A 135 -22.58 2.86 9.21
C ALA A 135 -21.11 3.28 9.09
N LEU A 136 -20.85 4.38 8.38
CA LEU A 136 -19.51 4.90 8.15
C LEU A 136 -18.73 5.11 9.47
N GLU A 137 -17.50 4.63 9.50
CA GLU A 137 -16.46 4.91 10.50
C GLU A 137 -15.34 5.68 9.78
N GLY A 138 -15.60 6.96 9.46
CA GLY A 138 -14.69 7.80 8.65
C GLY A 138 -13.77 8.68 9.48
N GLU A 139 -14.14 8.96 10.73
CA GLU A 139 -13.44 9.83 11.67
C GLU A 139 -13.87 9.52 13.11
N TRP A 140 -13.12 10.04 14.08
CA TRP A 140 -13.45 9.95 15.50
C TRP A 140 -13.21 11.28 16.22
N PRO A 141 -13.95 11.56 17.31
CA PRO A 141 -13.73 12.75 18.12
C PRO A 141 -12.42 12.65 18.89
N THR A 142 -11.74 13.79 19.03
CA THR A 142 -10.55 13.97 19.85
C THR A 142 -10.81 14.98 20.97
N ASN A 143 -9.79 15.29 21.75
CA ASN A 143 -9.84 16.36 22.74
C ASN A 143 -8.44 16.95 22.91
N LYS A 144 -8.32 18.03 23.69
CA LYS A 144 -7.06 18.75 23.92
C LYS A 144 -5.91 17.91 24.49
N ASN A 145 -6.22 16.79 25.14
CA ASN A 145 -5.22 15.90 25.72
C ASN A 145 -4.88 14.72 24.79
N TRP A 146 -5.57 14.57 23.66
CA TRP A 146 -5.31 13.50 22.72
C TRP A 146 -3.90 13.64 22.11
N GLN A 147 -3.15 12.54 22.15
CA GLN A 147 -1.75 12.51 21.71
C GLN A 147 -1.58 11.57 20.52
N PHE A 148 -0.72 11.99 19.62
CA PHE A 148 -0.20 11.24 18.49
C PHE A 148 1.19 11.78 18.16
N THR A 149 1.98 11.01 17.40
CA THR A 149 3.31 11.46 16.97
C THR A 149 3.17 12.36 15.75
N LEU A 150 3.32 13.67 15.97
CA LEU A 150 3.22 14.69 14.93
C LEU A 150 4.30 14.52 13.86
N VAL A 151 3.90 14.59 12.58
CA VAL A 151 4.80 14.62 11.43
C VAL A 151 4.85 16.02 10.83
N GLN A 152 3.70 16.61 10.53
CA GLN A 152 3.63 17.90 9.85
C GLN A 152 2.40 18.70 10.32
N ASN A 153 2.59 20.01 10.41
CA ASN A 153 1.47 20.97 10.46
C ASN A 153 1.26 21.56 9.07
N LYS A 154 0.04 22.01 8.76
CA LYS A 154 -0.34 22.56 7.45
C LYS A 154 -0.07 21.54 6.33
N ASP A 155 -0.64 20.34 6.49
CA ASP A 155 -0.73 19.38 5.40
C ASP A 155 -1.69 19.91 4.32
N LEU A 156 -1.61 19.37 3.11
CA LEU A 156 -2.50 19.78 2.01
C LEU A 156 -3.97 19.46 2.30
N PHE A 157 -4.25 18.45 3.12
CA PHE A 157 -5.61 17.94 3.38
C PHE A 157 -6.05 18.12 4.84
N ALA A 158 -5.16 18.50 5.75
CA ALA A 158 -5.43 18.58 7.19
C ALA A 158 -4.58 19.63 7.90
N GLU A 159 -5.03 20.09 9.07
CA GLU A 159 -4.24 20.99 9.92
C GLU A 159 -2.97 20.31 10.43
N GLN A 160 -3.07 19.04 10.80
CA GLN A 160 -1.97 18.23 11.29
C GLN A 160 -2.03 16.82 10.71
N THR A 161 -0.87 16.22 10.47
CA THR A 161 -0.73 14.80 10.15
C THR A 161 0.33 14.16 11.04
N GLY A 162 0.20 12.85 11.26
CA GLY A 162 1.11 12.11 12.11
C GLY A 162 0.81 10.62 12.19
N PHE A 163 1.28 10.00 13.25
CA PHE A 163 1.11 8.57 13.48
C PHE A 163 0.54 8.26 14.86
N LYS A 164 -0.29 7.21 14.92
CA LYS A 164 -0.72 6.57 16.16
C LYS A 164 -0.85 5.07 15.94
N ASP A 165 -0.28 4.29 16.85
CA ASP A 165 -0.22 2.83 16.84
C ASP A 165 0.26 2.27 15.50
N GLY A 166 1.23 2.92 14.83
CA GLY A 166 1.73 2.50 13.51
C GLY A 166 0.88 2.93 12.31
N PHE A 167 -0.25 3.59 12.52
CA PHE A 167 -1.14 4.06 11.46
C PHE A 167 -0.95 5.56 11.20
N ALA A 168 -0.93 5.93 9.92
CA ALA A 168 -0.91 7.32 9.49
C ALA A 168 -2.31 7.94 9.68
N LEU A 169 -2.35 9.13 10.27
CA LEU A 169 -3.58 9.85 10.57
C LEU A 169 -3.45 11.35 10.28
N ALA A 170 -4.61 11.97 10.18
CA ALA A 170 -4.79 13.41 10.14
C ALA A 170 -5.64 13.84 11.34
N HIS A 171 -5.45 15.09 11.75
CA HIS A 171 -6.11 15.67 12.92
C HIS A 171 -6.36 17.16 12.66
N ASN A 172 -7.60 17.58 12.89
CA ASN A 172 -8.00 18.98 12.91
C ASN A 172 -8.36 19.37 14.35
N PRO A 173 -7.42 19.97 15.10
CA PRO A 173 -7.71 20.53 16.41
C PRO A 173 -8.86 21.55 16.42
N SER A 174 -9.09 22.26 15.31
CA SER A 174 -10.22 23.20 15.18
C SER A 174 -11.60 22.52 15.17
N GLU A 175 -11.66 21.24 14.83
CA GLU A 175 -12.88 20.44 14.76
C GLU A 175 -12.97 19.43 15.93
N ASP A 176 -11.91 19.29 16.74
CA ASP A 176 -11.75 18.19 17.70
C ASP A 176 -11.98 16.81 17.03
N THR A 177 -11.43 16.60 15.83
CA THR A 177 -11.57 15.34 15.07
C THR A 177 -10.26 14.84 14.48
N ALA A 178 -10.13 13.51 14.41
CA ALA A 178 -9.05 12.82 13.69
C ALA A 178 -9.60 11.68 12.84
N TRP A 179 -8.82 11.31 11.82
CA TRP A 179 -9.15 10.23 10.89
C TRP A 179 -7.88 9.56 10.36
N LEU A 180 -8.00 8.32 9.90
CA LEU A 180 -6.92 7.65 9.18
C LEU A 180 -6.77 8.24 7.78
N THR A 181 -5.53 8.35 7.29
CA THR A 181 -5.25 8.88 5.96
C THR A 181 -5.15 7.75 4.94
N HIS A 182 -5.65 7.98 3.72
CA HIS A 182 -5.54 7.04 2.58
C HIS A 182 -4.12 6.93 2.03
N CYS A 183 -3.15 6.55 2.86
CA CYS A 183 -1.78 6.29 2.43
C CYS A 183 -1.66 4.99 1.62
N PRO A 184 -0.57 4.80 0.86
CA PRO A 184 -0.33 3.54 0.16
C PRO A 184 -0.37 2.35 1.13
N GLY A 185 -1.07 1.29 0.74
CA GLY A 185 -1.19 0.06 1.51
C GLY A 185 -2.29 0.06 2.59
N ILE A 186 -3.09 1.12 2.76
CA ILE A 186 -4.27 0.99 3.62
C ILE A 186 -5.28 0.01 3.03
N ILE A 187 -6.10 -0.60 3.90
CA ILE A 187 -7.32 -1.30 3.50
C ILE A 187 -8.54 -0.53 4.00
N ALA A 188 -9.51 -0.33 3.11
CA ALA A 188 -10.75 0.37 3.41
C ALA A 188 -11.96 -0.31 2.77
N MET A 189 -13.12 -0.06 3.36
CA MET A 189 -14.40 -0.65 2.92
C MET A 189 -14.93 0.15 1.72
N ALA A 190 -15.23 -0.55 0.62
CA ALA A 190 -15.95 0.01 -0.50
C ALA A 190 -17.42 0.21 -0.13
N ARG A 191 -18.08 1.19 -0.77
CA ARG A 191 -19.49 1.49 -0.57
C ARG A 191 -20.11 2.08 -1.83
N GLY A 192 -21.43 2.02 -1.93
CA GLY A 192 -22.21 2.84 -2.84
C GLY A 192 -22.28 4.31 -2.41
N ASN A 193 -23.22 5.04 -3.01
CA ASN A 193 -23.37 6.48 -2.77
C ASN A 193 -23.83 6.83 -1.34
N ASP A 194 -24.63 5.96 -0.73
CA ASP A 194 -25.03 6.13 0.67
C ASP A 194 -23.81 5.92 1.59
N ALA A 195 -23.64 6.79 2.58
CA ALA A 195 -22.48 6.72 3.48
C ALA A 195 -22.45 5.41 4.29
N ASN A 196 -23.62 4.84 4.59
CA ASN A 196 -23.81 3.67 5.43
C ASN A 196 -24.10 2.40 4.62
N SER A 197 -23.55 2.31 3.39
CA SER A 197 -23.74 1.16 2.51
C SER A 197 -22.48 0.29 2.34
N GLY A 198 -21.48 0.43 3.21
CA GLY A 198 -20.34 -0.49 3.20
C GLY A 198 -20.75 -1.85 3.76
N SER A 199 -20.29 -2.95 3.17
CA SER A 199 -20.64 -4.31 3.59
C SER A 199 -19.41 -5.22 3.66
N SER A 200 -19.05 -5.87 2.56
CA SER A 200 -17.99 -6.88 2.44
C SER A 200 -16.94 -6.52 1.39
N HIS A 201 -17.26 -5.64 0.43
CA HIS A 201 -16.34 -5.23 -0.62
C HIS A 201 -15.27 -4.30 -0.03
N PHE A 202 -14.00 -4.58 -0.26
CA PHE A 202 -12.88 -3.78 0.26
C PHE A 202 -11.93 -3.37 -0.85
N TYR A 203 -11.04 -2.44 -0.57
CA TYR A 203 -9.95 -2.09 -1.46
C TYR A 203 -8.66 -1.82 -0.71
N ILE A 204 -7.54 -2.05 -1.40
CA ILE A 204 -6.21 -1.71 -0.93
C ILE A 204 -5.67 -0.56 -1.79
N THR A 205 -5.18 0.51 -1.17
CA THR A 205 -4.52 1.60 -1.92
C THR A 205 -3.20 1.10 -2.50
N ASN A 206 -3.12 0.95 -3.82
CA ASN A 206 -1.98 0.36 -4.52
C ASN A 206 -1.03 1.42 -5.13
N GLY A 207 -1.14 2.68 -4.75
CA GLY A 207 -0.37 3.72 -5.42
C GLY A 207 -0.37 5.04 -4.68
N GLN A 208 -0.54 6.14 -5.42
CA GLN A 208 -0.58 7.48 -4.85
C GLN A 208 -1.72 7.57 -3.82
N ALA A 209 -1.47 8.24 -2.70
CA ALA A 209 -2.45 8.43 -1.64
C ALA A 209 -3.68 9.21 -2.14
N PRO A 210 -4.87 8.60 -2.31
CA PRO A 210 -6.08 9.33 -2.70
C PRO A 210 -6.69 10.01 -1.47
N ARG A 211 -5.98 10.99 -0.90
CA ARG A 211 -6.36 11.70 0.34
C ARG A 211 -7.73 12.40 0.28
N TYR A 212 -8.30 12.57 -0.92
CA TYR A 212 -9.69 13.04 -1.10
C TYR A 212 -10.74 12.00 -0.65
N LEU A 213 -10.36 10.75 -0.41
CA LEU A 213 -11.20 9.71 0.18
C LEU A 213 -11.18 9.70 1.72
N ASP A 214 -10.29 10.48 2.33
CA ASP A 214 -10.27 10.67 3.78
C ASP A 214 -11.65 11.12 4.29
N ARG A 215 -12.04 10.68 5.48
CA ARG A 215 -13.31 10.98 6.16
C ARG A 215 -14.58 10.43 5.50
N ILE A 216 -14.53 10.07 4.21
CA ILE A 216 -15.70 9.59 3.46
C ILE A 216 -15.69 8.07 3.21
N MET A 217 -14.63 7.38 3.61
CA MET A 217 -14.49 5.92 3.55
C MET A 217 -13.96 5.38 4.88
N SER A 218 -14.30 4.14 5.23
CA SER A 218 -13.82 3.49 6.44
C SER A 218 -12.54 2.71 6.20
N ILE A 219 -11.41 3.28 6.61
CA ILE A 219 -10.13 2.57 6.70
C ILE A 219 -10.15 1.71 7.95
N PHE A 220 -9.86 0.42 7.80
CA PHE A 220 -9.91 -0.54 8.91
C PHE A 220 -8.64 -1.38 9.06
N GLY A 221 -7.57 -1.06 8.32
CA GLY A 221 -6.29 -1.73 8.45
C GLY A 221 -5.23 -1.20 7.48
N ARG A 222 -4.08 -1.88 7.45
CA ARG A 222 -2.99 -1.61 6.52
C ARG A 222 -2.16 -2.85 6.21
N VAL A 223 -1.57 -2.90 5.02
CA VAL A 223 -0.57 -3.89 4.63
C VAL A 223 0.73 -3.61 5.38
N ILE A 224 1.23 -4.62 6.09
CA ILE A 224 2.50 -4.56 6.83
C ILE A 224 3.56 -5.50 6.24
N TYR A 225 3.18 -6.43 5.37
CA TYR A 225 4.07 -7.33 4.65
C TYR A 225 3.48 -7.67 3.27
N GLY A 226 4.34 -7.84 2.25
CA GLY A 226 3.90 -8.27 0.92
C GLY A 226 3.31 -7.18 0.03
N MET A 227 3.62 -5.90 0.26
CA MET A 227 3.09 -4.80 -0.58
C MET A 227 3.49 -4.94 -2.07
N ASN A 228 4.64 -5.55 -2.37
CA ASN A 228 5.04 -5.90 -3.73
C ASN A 228 4.04 -6.84 -4.43
N HIS A 229 3.36 -7.72 -3.68
CA HIS A 229 2.35 -8.62 -4.23
C HIS A 229 1.03 -7.88 -4.50
N VAL A 230 0.66 -6.92 -3.64
CA VAL A 230 -0.45 -5.98 -3.94
C VAL A 230 -0.15 -5.20 -5.22
N GLN A 231 1.10 -4.73 -5.38
CA GLN A 231 1.53 -4.02 -6.58
C GLN A 231 1.56 -4.88 -7.84
N ALA A 232 1.53 -6.21 -7.73
CA ALA A 232 1.50 -7.13 -8.86
C ALA A 232 0.08 -7.53 -9.28
N ILE A 233 -0.96 -7.08 -8.57
CA ILE A 233 -2.36 -7.40 -8.91
C ILE A 233 -2.67 -6.89 -10.32
N THR A 234 -3.30 -7.74 -11.14
CA THR A 234 -3.68 -7.42 -12.53
C THR A 234 -4.54 -6.17 -12.58
N ARG A 235 -4.14 -5.17 -13.37
CA ARG A 235 -4.94 -3.96 -13.62
C ARG A 235 -6.14 -4.35 -14.48
N THR A 236 -7.33 -3.89 -14.10
CA THR A 236 -8.57 -4.19 -14.83
C THR A 236 -9.16 -2.95 -15.49
N ALA A 237 -8.76 -1.75 -15.06
CA ALA A 237 -9.08 -0.52 -15.77
C ALA A 237 -8.20 -0.37 -17.02
N THR A 238 -8.86 -0.18 -18.16
CA THR A 238 -8.22 -0.01 -19.47
C THR A 238 -8.40 1.41 -19.97
N VAL A 239 -7.57 1.82 -20.94
CA VAL A 239 -7.78 3.12 -21.61
C VAL A 239 -8.80 2.99 -22.75
N GLU A 240 -9.38 4.11 -23.17
CA GLU A 240 -10.34 4.13 -24.27
C GLU A 240 -9.75 3.49 -25.55
N GLY A 241 -10.44 2.49 -26.08
CA GLY A 241 -10.04 1.74 -27.28
C GLY A 241 -9.28 0.44 -27.00
N GLU A 242 -8.87 0.16 -25.77
CA GLU A 242 -8.34 -1.15 -25.39
C GLU A 242 -9.46 -2.16 -25.12
N ALA A 243 -9.17 -3.44 -25.38
CA ALA A 243 -10.07 -4.52 -25.02
C ALA A 243 -10.19 -4.62 -23.49
N GLU A 244 -11.40 -4.85 -22.99
CA GLU A 244 -11.63 -5.15 -21.58
C GLU A 244 -10.81 -6.37 -21.15
N VAL A 245 -10.29 -6.32 -19.92
CA VAL A 245 -9.61 -7.47 -19.32
C VAL A 245 -10.66 -8.50 -18.96
N ALA A 246 -10.50 -9.74 -19.44
CA ALA A 246 -11.45 -10.80 -19.13
C ALA A 246 -11.42 -11.13 -17.63
N SER A 247 -12.59 -11.40 -17.03
CA SER A 247 -12.69 -11.78 -15.61
C SER A 247 -11.85 -13.03 -15.26
N ALA A 248 -11.54 -13.89 -16.23
CA ALA A 248 -10.65 -15.04 -16.05
C ALA A 248 -9.19 -14.63 -15.73
N ASP A 249 -8.78 -13.44 -16.12
CA ASP A 249 -7.42 -12.91 -15.95
C ASP A 249 -7.27 -12.03 -14.68
N TYR A 250 -8.37 -11.78 -13.97
CA TYR A 250 -8.35 -11.04 -12.71
C TYR A 250 -7.59 -11.84 -11.64
N THR A 251 -6.80 -11.15 -10.81
CA THR A 251 -6.09 -11.79 -9.71
C THR A 251 -7.08 -12.33 -8.68
N LEU A 252 -6.92 -13.62 -8.35
CA LEU A 252 -7.72 -14.31 -7.34
C LEU A 252 -7.16 -14.06 -5.93
N ILE A 253 -8.06 -14.00 -4.95
CA ILE A 253 -7.78 -14.28 -3.55
C ILE A 253 -7.75 -15.81 -3.43
N VAL A 254 -6.55 -16.39 -3.34
CA VAL A 254 -6.40 -17.85 -3.22
C VAL A 254 -7.01 -18.31 -1.89
N SER A 255 -6.69 -17.58 -0.82
CA SER A 255 -7.33 -17.71 0.48
C SER A 255 -7.14 -16.42 1.28
N MET A 256 -8.01 -16.21 2.27
CA MET A 256 -7.86 -15.18 3.28
C MET A 256 -8.17 -15.76 4.66
N GLN A 257 -7.21 -15.66 5.58
CA GLN A 257 -7.33 -16.27 6.91
C GLN A 257 -6.91 -15.28 7.99
N MET A 258 -7.55 -15.34 9.16
CA MET A 258 -6.99 -14.71 10.35
C MET A 258 -5.67 -15.38 10.68
N MET A 259 -4.62 -14.62 11.00
CA MET A 259 -3.29 -15.19 11.29
C MET A 259 -3.34 -16.14 12.49
N ALA A 260 -4.22 -15.87 13.47
CA ALA A 260 -4.45 -16.78 14.60
C ALA A 260 -4.99 -18.16 14.18
N ASP A 261 -5.68 -18.26 13.04
CA ASP A 261 -6.26 -19.50 12.51
C ASP A 261 -5.32 -20.21 11.51
N VAL A 262 -4.20 -19.58 11.13
CA VAL A 262 -3.15 -20.19 10.30
C VAL A 262 -2.37 -21.23 11.13
N PRO A 263 -2.05 -22.42 10.59
CA PRO A 263 -1.22 -23.41 11.29
C PRO A 263 0.07 -22.79 11.82
N ALA A 264 0.45 -23.13 13.06
CA ALA A 264 1.53 -22.46 13.79
C ALA A 264 2.85 -22.39 12.99
N GLU A 265 3.18 -23.47 12.28
CA GLU A 265 4.38 -23.56 11.44
C GLU A 265 4.37 -22.65 10.21
N LYS A 266 3.20 -22.12 9.83
CA LYS A 266 2.99 -21.18 8.73
C LYS A 266 2.68 -19.76 9.21
N GLN A 267 2.56 -19.53 10.52
CA GLN A 267 2.27 -18.20 11.04
C GLN A 267 3.44 -17.24 10.77
N ILE A 268 3.10 -16.06 10.26
CA ILE A 268 4.05 -14.97 10.06
C ILE A 268 3.93 -14.01 11.24
N HIS A 269 4.96 -13.98 12.08
CA HIS A 269 5.03 -13.05 13.21
C HIS A 269 5.77 -11.78 12.81
N LEU A 270 5.13 -10.63 13.02
CA LEU A 270 5.65 -9.33 12.60
C LEU A 270 5.71 -8.36 13.77
N ALA A 271 6.74 -7.52 13.74
CA ALA A 271 6.77 -6.29 14.53
C ALA A 271 6.92 -5.09 13.61
N VAL A 272 6.30 -3.98 14.00
CA VAL A 272 6.36 -2.71 13.29
C VAL A 272 7.06 -1.67 14.14
N LYS A 273 7.66 -0.65 13.54
CA LYS A 273 8.25 0.46 14.31
C LYS A 273 7.20 1.06 15.23
N ASN A 274 7.56 1.20 16.50
CA ASN A 274 6.74 1.87 17.50
C ASN A 274 6.75 3.37 17.22
N THR A 275 5.63 3.88 16.70
CA THR A 275 5.49 5.27 16.25
C THR A 275 5.45 6.26 17.41
N GLU A 276 5.17 5.79 18.62
CA GLU A 276 5.11 6.54 19.87
C GLU A 276 6.48 6.69 20.51
N SER A 277 7.49 5.94 20.03
CA SER A 277 8.83 5.97 20.61
C SER A 277 9.54 7.30 20.33
N LYS A 278 10.36 7.74 21.29
CA LYS A 278 11.23 8.92 21.13
C LYS A 278 12.16 8.78 19.94
N LEU A 279 12.59 7.56 19.65
CA LEU A 279 13.47 7.26 18.51
C LEU A 279 12.75 7.51 17.19
N PHE A 280 11.48 7.10 17.06
CA PHE A 280 10.69 7.37 15.87
C PHE A 280 10.50 8.88 15.65
N ALA A 281 10.12 9.63 16.70
CA ALA A 281 9.99 11.08 16.63
C ALA A 281 11.31 11.78 16.24
N THR A 282 12.45 11.30 16.75
CA THR A 282 13.79 11.78 16.36
C THR A 282 14.04 11.53 14.87
N LYS A 283 13.74 10.32 14.40
CA LYS A 283 13.92 9.94 12.98
C LYS A 283 13.03 10.74 12.04
N LEU A 284 11.81 11.09 12.43
CA LEU A 284 10.96 12.01 11.67
C LEU A 284 11.62 13.39 11.53
N THR A 285 12.11 13.94 12.64
CA THR A 285 12.77 15.25 12.66
C THR A 285 14.01 15.27 11.74
N GLU A 286 14.84 14.22 11.80
CA GLU A 286 15.99 14.04 10.91
C GLU A 286 15.56 13.97 9.43
N ARG A 287 14.49 13.23 9.15
CA ARG A 287 13.96 13.03 7.79
C ARG A 287 13.31 14.28 7.20
N ILE A 288 12.78 15.16 8.03
CA ILE A 288 12.27 16.48 7.63
C ILE A 288 13.45 17.39 7.24
N LYS A 289 14.53 17.41 8.03
CA LYS A 289 15.66 18.32 7.79
C LYS A 289 16.56 17.90 6.61
N ARG A 290 16.83 16.60 6.47
CA ARG A 290 17.73 16.04 5.43
C ARG A 290 19.08 16.76 5.39
N ASP A 291 19.73 16.83 6.54
CA ASP A 291 20.97 17.58 6.73
C ASP A 291 22.22 16.93 6.13
N ASP A 292 22.12 15.69 5.63
CA ASP A 292 23.23 14.97 4.99
C ASP A 292 23.85 15.77 3.82
N ALA A 293 25.18 15.63 3.65
CA ALA A 293 25.96 16.34 2.63
C ALA A 293 25.55 15.97 1.19
N PHE A 294 24.95 14.79 0.99
CA PHE A 294 24.34 14.38 -0.27
C PHE A 294 23.34 15.41 -0.80
N PHE A 295 22.56 16.04 0.09
CA PHE A 295 21.64 17.11 -0.25
C PHE A 295 22.39 18.44 -0.40
N PHE A 296 23.17 18.57 -1.49
CA PHE A 296 23.92 19.80 -1.80
C PHE A 296 23.02 21.03 -1.92
N LYS A 297 21.78 20.83 -2.39
CA LYS A 297 20.67 21.78 -2.27
C LYS A 297 19.65 21.21 -1.29
N LYS A 298 19.50 21.86 -0.13
CA LYS A 298 18.60 21.37 0.91
C LYS A 298 17.16 21.35 0.40
N PRO A 299 16.45 20.21 0.54
CA PRO A 299 15.03 20.14 0.21
C PRO A 299 14.22 20.99 1.21
N PRO A 300 12.97 21.35 0.86
CA PRO A 300 12.07 21.98 1.82
C PRO A 300 11.89 21.08 3.04
N ALA A 301 11.82 21.69 4.23
CA ALA A 301 11.63 20.99 5.50
C ALA A 301 10.16 20.58 5.70
N VAL A 302 9.67 19.72 4.80
CA VAL A 302 8.32 19.15 4.80
C VAL A 302 8.42 17.64 4.67
N LEU A 303 7.42 16.93 5.20
CA LEU A 303 7.33 15.48 5.12
C LEU A 303 5.87 15.07 5.06
N ASP A 304 5.48 14.54 3.90
CA ASP A 304 4.18 13.89 3.76
C ASP A 304 4.15 12.64 4.64
N VAL A 305 3.11 12.52 5.48
CA VAL A 305 2.86 11.36 6.33
C VAL A 305 2.80 10.07 5.50
N CYS A 306 2.21 10.12 4.30
CA CYS A 306 2.10 8.98 3.41
C CYS A 306 3.39 8.60 2.69
N GLN A 307 4.42 9.45 2.74
CA GLN A 307 5.77 9.12 2.27
C GLN A 307 6.69 8.62 3.38
N THR A 308 6.19 8.54 4.62
CA THR A 308 6.97 8.08 5.77
C THR A 308 6.68 6.60 6.04
N PRO A 309 7.64 5.71 5.77
CA PRO A 309 7.43 4.28 5.97
C PRO A 309 7.46 3.95 7.47
N VAL A 310 6.44 3.23 7.93
CA VAL A 310 6.48 2.51 9.21
C VAL A 310 7.05 1.13 8.91
N LEU A 311 8.34 0.93 9.24
CA LEU A 311 9.04 -0.29 8.89
C LEU A 311 8.47 -1.50 9.64
N THR A 312 8.47 -2.64 8.96
CA THR A 312 8.11 -3.95 9.50
C THR A 312 9.34 -4.85 9.56
N ARG A 313 9.40 -5.76 10.52
CA ARG A 313 10.38 -6.86 10.58
C ARG A 313 9.69 -8.18 10.91
N LEU A 314 10.27 -9.26 10.42
CA LEU A 314 9.92 -10.62 10.83
C LEU A 314 10.46 -10.87 12.25
N LEU A 315 9.67 -11.58 13.05
CA LEU A 315 10.10 -12.13 14.33
C LEU A 315 10.45 -13.60 14.13
N ALA A 316 11.56 -14.05 14.73
CA ALA A 316 11.89 -15.46 14.74
C ALA A 316 10.84 -16.23 15.55
N GLN A 317 10.41 -17.38 15.04
CA GLN A 317 9.62 -18.37 15.76
C GLN A 317 10.47 -19.08 16.81
#